data_AF-X6MAM9-F1
#
_entry.id   AF-X6MAM9-F1
#
_cell.length_a   1.000
_cell.length_b   1.000
_cell.length_c   1.000
_cell.angle_alpha   90.00
_cell.angle_beta   90.00
_cell.angle_gamma   90.00
#
_symmetry.space_group_name_H-M   'P 1'
#
loop_
_entity.id
_entity.type
_entity.pdbx_description
1 polymer ?
#
loop_
_entity_poly.entity_id
_entity_poly.type
_entity_poly.pdbx_seq_one_letter_code
_entity_poly.pdbx_strand_id
1 'polypeptide(L)'
;LLIEKLKTLTTFLKRTKSRNWTLKKTQKEMQKIEEEEKYEKMEECLKWWKELNAKDKLEIMEIFEKQSKEQFVTWLKSKHKTVVPSMVLFGLDYTHSFHFSVSNRDKDKQEDEDKKEDITQVLYCLFFFFLGNDTIMFEFVLMRKKKMAHVQLDSTTTKFCKVLDRSTLEMMAKMQFLMQIIGTDRAKLIETDEDVIQTFKTSKQPLFQLSWKYSLSANLNTTVRVVRNALVAMVGISEYDDNSGWPSLPNLKKNDTVNFKDLFEKELNYDFVHNQEARMTKEGVKDFFSNLMLSRELHKNSMNYDALI
;
A
#
# COMPACT_ATOMS: atom_id res chain seq x y z
N LEU A 1 -11.63 34.80 55.64
CA LEU A 1 -10.66 33.76 55.21
C LEU A 1 -11.12 32.95 53.99
N LEU A 2 -12.34 32.38 53.98
CA LEU A 2 -12.84 31.54 52.88
C LEU A 2 -12.98 32.29 51.54
N ILE A 3 -13.50 33.52 51.59
CA ILE A 3 -13.71 34.38 50.41
C ILE A 3 -12.38 34.77 49.73
N GLU A 4 -11.35 35.05 50.53
CA GLU A 4 -9.99 35.32 50.05
C GLU A 4 -9.42 34.11 49.29
N LYS A 5 -9.52 32.91 49.88
CA LYS A 5 -9.07 31.66 49.24
C LYS A 5 -9.80 31.37 47.91
N LEU A 6 -11.09 31.70 47.81
CA LEU A 6 -11.86 31.56 46.58
C LEU A 6 -11.44 32.54 45.48
N LYS A 7 -11.06 33.77 45.85
CA LYS A 7 -10.51 34.77 44.90
C LYS A 7 -9.15 34.33 44.35
N THR A 8 -8.27 33.81 45.21
CA THR A 8 -6.98 33.25 44.80
C THR A 8 -7.15 32.06 43.85
N LEU A 9 -8.05 31.13 44.18
CA LEU A 9 -8.33 29.95 43.35
C LEU A 9 -8.90 30.32 41.98
N THR A 10 -9.82 31.28 41.93
CA THR A 10 -10.40 31.78 40.67
C THR A 10 -9.34 32.43 39.78
N THR A 11 -8.41 33.18 40.39
CA THR A 11 -7.31 33.84 39.68
C THR A 11 -6.30 32.81 39.15
N PHE A 12 -5.99 31.77 39.92
CA PHE A 12 -5.17 30.64 39.50
C PHE A 12 -5.81 29.86 38.34
N LEU A 13 -7.10 29.54 38.42
CA LEU A 13 -7.85 28.85 37.36
C LEU A 13 -7.96 29.67 36.06
N LYS A 14 -8.05 31.00 36.14
CA LYS A 14 -8.01 31.87 34.95
C LYS A 14 -6.63 31.84 34.28
N ARG A 15 -5.54 31.84 35.06
CA ARG A 15 -4.16 31.75 34.53
C ARG A 15 -3.86 30.41 33.88
N THR A 16 -4.33 29.30 34.44
CA THR A 16 -4.13 27.96 33.86
C THR A 16 -4.94 27.74 32.58
N LYS A 17 -6.18 28.23 32.52
CA LYS A 17 -6.98 28.21 31.27
C LYS A 17 -6.34 29.05 30.16
N SER A 18 -5.81 30.24 30.49
CA SER A 18 -5.11 31.08 29.54
C SER A 18 -3.85 30.41 28.98
N ARG A 19 -3.04 29.76 29.83
CA ARG A 19 -1.85 29.00 29.40
C ARG A 19 -2.19 27.81 28.49
N ASN A 20 -3.23 27.03 28.83
CA ASN A 20 -3.66 25.90 28.01
C ASN A 20 -4.20 26.34 26.64
N TRP A 21 -4.85 27.51 26.57
CA TRP A 21 -5.32 28.08 25.30
C TRP A 21 -4.15 28.52 24.41
N THR A 22 -3.13 29.17 24.98
CA THR A 22 -1.92 29.57 24.25
C THR A 22 -1.16 28.34 23.73
N LEU A 23 -0.99 27.30 24.55
CA LEU A 23 -0.29 26.07 24.14
C LEU A 23 -0.97 25.36 22.95
N LYS A 24 -2.30 25.23 22.99
CA LYS A 24 -3.07 24.64 21.88
C LYS A 24 -3.00 25.48 20.61
N LYS A 25 -2.98 26.80 20.75
CA LYS A 25 -2.83 27.71 19.60
C LYS A 25 -1.44 27.55 18.96
N THR A 26 -0.38 27.50 19.76
CA THR A 26 1.00 27.28 19.28
C THR A 26 1.17 25.90 18.63
N GLN A 27 0.60 24.83 19.19
CA GLN A 27 0.64 23.49 18.57
C GLN A 27 -0.05 23.47 17.20
N LYS A 28 -1.21 24.12 17.09
CA LYS A 28 -1.94 24.20 15.82
C LYS A 28 -1.19 25.03 14.78
N GLU A 29 -0.51 26.09 15.19
CA GLU A 29 0.34 26.91 14.31
C GLU A 29 1.58 26.12 13.86
N MET A 30 2.22 25.34 14.75
CA MET A 30 3.35 24.48 14.38
C MET A 30 2.94 23.38 13.38
N GLN A 31 1.80 22.72 13.60
CA GLN A 31 1.27 21.73 12.64
C GLN A 31 0.99 22.36 11.28
N LYS A 32 0.40 23.56 11.26
CA LYS A 32 0.12 24.29 10.02
C LYS A 32 1.41 24.65 9.26
N ILE A 33 2.45 25.11 9.97
CA ILE A 33 3.75 25.42 9.38
C ILE A 33 4.40 24.14 8.81
N GLU A 34 4.32 23.02 9.54
CA GLU A 34 4.84 21.73 9.09
C GLU A 34 4.10 21.21 7.84
N GLU A 35 2.78 21.42 7.75
CA GLU A 35 1.96 21.08 6.59
C GLU A 35 2.28 21.97 5.38
N GLU A 36 2.44 23.28 5.58
CA GLU A 36 2.81 24.23 4.52
C GLU A 36 4.21 23.92 3.97
N GLU A 37 5.18 23.62 4.84
CA GLU A 37 6.53 23.23 4.44
C GLU A 37 6.54 21.88 3.67
N LYS A 38 5.68 20.93 4.07
CA LYS A 38 5.49 19.68 3.31
C LYS A 38 4.92 19.93 1.93
N TYR A 39 3.96 20.85 1.80
CA TYR A 39 3.33 21.18 0.52
C TYR A 39 4.31 21.87 -0.44
N GLU A 40 5.08 22.85 0.04
CA GLU A 40 6.09 23.55 -0.77
C GLU A 40 7.16 22.58 -1.29
N LYS A 41 7.68 21.70 -0.44
CA LYS A 41 8.62 20.65 -0.83
C LYS A 41 8.03 19.66 -1.84
N MET A 42 6.72 19.38 -1.75
CA MET A 42 6.01 18.54 -2.70
C MET A 42 5.93 19.22 -4.07
N GLU A 43 5.59 20.51 -4.13
CA GLU A 43 5.57 21.25 -5.39
C GLU A 43 6.94 21.27 -6.07
N GLU A 44 8.03 21.42 -5.31
CA GLU A 44 9.40 21.33 -5.84
C GLU A 44 9.71 19.94 -6.43
N CYS A 45 9.33 18.86 -5.75
CA CYS A 45 9.45 17.49 -6.27
C CYS A 45 8.74 17.32 -7.61
N LEU A 46 7.52 17.84 -7.72
CA LEU A 46 6.70 17.69 -8.90
C LEU A 46 7.25 18.47 -10.07
N LYS A 47 7.75 19.67 -9.80
CA LYS A 47 8.43 20.47 -10.81
C LYS A 47 9.67 19.74 -11.32
N TRP A 48 10.52 19.24 -10.42
CA TRP A 48 11.70 18.45 -10.78
C TRP A 48 11.34 17.21 -11.61
N TRP A 49 10.35 16.42 -11.19
CA TRP A 49 9.92 15.23 -11.93
C TRP A 49 9.36 15.57 -13.32
N LYS A 50 8.62 16.68 -13.46
CA LYS A 50 8.10 17.14 -14.76
C LYS A 50 9.22 17.55 -15.70
N GLU A 51 10.31 18.12 -15.18
CA GLU A 51 11.48 18.54 -15.95
C GLU A 51 12.34 17.37 -16.43
N LEU A 52 12.24 16.18 -15.81
CA LEU A 52 12.94 14.99 -16.28
C LEU A 52 12.37 14.47 -17.61
N ASN A 53 13.27 14.11 -18.53
CA ASN A 53 12.89 13.43 -19.76
C ASN A 53 12.48 11.96 -19.48
N ALA A 54 11.83 11.32 -20.45
CA ALA A 54 11.31 9.96 -20.29
C ALA A 54 12.40 8.91 -20.01
N LYS A 55 13.60 9.09 -20.56
CA LYS A 55 14.73 8.18 -20.36
C LYS A 55 15.24 8.23 -18.93
N ASP A 56 15.37 9.43 -18.36
CA ASP A 56 15.82 9.61 -16.98
C ASP A 56 14.78 9.06 -15.99
N LYS A 57 13.49 9.27 -16.25
CA LYS A 57 12.40 8.68 -15.43
C LYS A 57 12.49 7.16 -15.39
N LEU A 58 12.69 6.53 -16.54
CA LEU A 58 12.78 5.08 -16.65
C LEU A 58 14.06 4.54 -15.98
N GLU A 59 15.20 5.22 -16.13
CA GLU A 59 16.44 4.87 -15.41
C GLU A 59 16.25 4.94 -13.88
N ILE A 60 15.58 5.98 -13.38
CA ILE A 60 15.28 6.13 -11.95
C ILE A 60 14.41 4.96 -11.46
N MET A 61 13.37 4.58 -12.21
CA MET A 61 12.50 3.45 -11.84
C MET A 61 13.27 2.12 -11.82
N GLU A 62 14.09 1.84 -12.83
CA GLU A 62 14.89 0.61 -12.87
C GLU A 62 15.91 0.53 -11.72
N ILE A 63 16.53 1.64 -11.35
CA ILE A 63 17.49 1.69 -10.25
C ILE A 63 16.78 1.54 -8.90
N PHE A 64 15.59 2.15 -8.75
CA PHE A 64 14.76 1.99 -7.56
C PHE A 64 14.37 0.53 -7.30
N GLU A 65 14.01 -0.22 -8.35
CA GLU A 65 13.64 -1.64 -8.22
C GLU A 65 14.83 -2.55 -7.89
N LYS A 66 16.04 -2.21 -8.35
CA LYS A 66 17.22 -3.08 -8.25
C LYS A 66 18.07 -2.83 -7.00
N GLN A 67 17.94 -1.67 -6.36
CA GLN A 67 18.84 -1.24 -5.29
C GLN A 67 18.13 -1.16 -3.96
N SER A 68 18.88 -1.38 -2.88
CA SER A 68 18.42 -0.99 -1.54
C SER A 68 18.16 0.51 -1.52
N LYS A 69 17.31 0.95 -0.60
CA LYS A 69 17.00 2.36 -0.39
C LYS A 69 18.24 3.23 -0.23
N GLU A 70 19.22 2.80 0.57
CA GLU A 70 20.44 3.56 0.84
C GLU A 70 21.28 3.71 -0.43
N GLN A 71 21.35 2.65 -1.23
CA GLN A 71 22.02 2.64 -2.53
C GLN A 71 21.29 3.54 -3.53
N PHE A 72 19.96 3.44 -3.62
CA PHE A 72 19.14 4.27 -4.50
C PHE A 72 19.29 5.75 -4.15
N VAL A 73 19.23 6.10 -2.86
CA VAL A 73 19.47 7.48 -2.37
C VAL A 73 20.87 7.97 -2.75
N THR A 74 21.89 7.13 -2.57
CA THR A 74 23.28 7.48 -2.89
C THR A 74 23.44 7.68 -4.40
N TRP A 75 22.85 6.79 -5.20
CA TRP A 75 22.85 6.88 -6.65
C TRP A 75 22.14 8.15 -7.12
N LEU A 76 20.94 8.43 -6.61
CA LEU A 76 20.13 9.59 -6.99
C LEU A 76 20.87 10.90 -6.68
N LYS A 77 21.52 10.99 -5.51
CA LYS A 77 22.40 12.11 -5.14
C LYS A 77 23.60 12.24 -6.06
N SER A 78 24.20 11.13 -6.49
CA SER A 78 25.37 11.15 -7.38
C SER A 78 25.02 11.61 -8.80
N LYS A 79 23.83 11.23 -9.29
CA LYS A 79 23.34 11.51 -10.64
C LYS A 79 22.78 12.93 -10.75
N HIS A 80 21.99 13.36 -9.77
CA HIS A 80 21.32 14.67 -9.76
C HIS A 80 21.93 15.56 -8.68
N LYS A 81 23.15 16.06 -8.96
CA LYS A 81 24.03 16.76 -8.01
C LYS A 81 23.44 18.01 -7.32
N THR A 82 22.38 18.61 -7.87
CA THR A 82 21.95 19.95 -7.46
C THR A 82 20.51 20.03 -6.94
N VAL A 83 19.63 19.07 -7.24
CA VAL A 83 18.25 19.09 -6.77
C VAL A 83 17.74 17.66 -6.68
N VAL A 84 18.05 16.98 -5.58
CA VAL A 84 17.17 15.90 -5.11
C VAL A 84 16.34 16.56 -4.03
N PRO A 85 15.05 16.87 -4.28
CA PRO A 85 14.24 17.51 -3.27
C PRO A 85 14.25 16.63 -2.03
N SER A 86 14.44 17.25 -0.87
CA SER A 86 14.51 16.57 0.43
C SER A 86 13.35 15.60 0.67
N MET A 87 12.20 15.83 0.03
CA MET A 87 11.02 14.98 0.09
C MET A 87 11.16 13.63 -0.64
N VAL A 88 11.98 13.52 -1.70
CA VAL A 88 12.29 12.21 -2.32
C VAL A 88 13.03 11.32 -1.32
N LEU A 89 13.88 11.92 -0.48
CA LEU A 89 14.60 11.21 0.58
C LEU A 89 13.69 10.89 1.78
N PHE A 90 12.79 11.81 2.15
CA PHE A 90 11.80 11.60 3.22
C PHE A 90 10.73 10.56 2.87
N GLY A 91 10.29 10.49 1.61
CA GLY A 91 9.32 9.47 1.16
C GLY A 91 9.88 8.05 1.23
N LEU A 92 11.19 7.90 1.01
CA LEU A 92 11.87 6.61 1.12
C LEU A 92 11.99 6.11 2.57
N ASP A 93 11.86 6.97 3.59
CA ASP A 93 11.93 6.57 4.99
C ASP A 93 10.71 5.77 5.48
N TYR A 94 9.61 5.74 4.73
CA TYR A 94 8.33 5.18 5.17
C TYR A 94 7.93 3.83 4.54
N THR A 95 8.78 3.19 3.75
CA THR A 95 8.40 2.07 2.87
C THR A 95 9.19 0.77 3.05
N HIS A 96 8.54 -0.27 3.55
CA HIS A 96 8.88 -1.68 3.36
C HIS A 96 7.55 -2.45 3.50
N SER A 97 7.01 -3.23 2.57
CA SER A 97 7.50 -3.95 1.38
C SER A 97 6.32 -4.09 0.39
N PHE A 98 6.56 -4.37 -0.90
CA PHE A 98 5.82 -5.31 -1.79
C PHE A 98 6.26 -5.11 -3.27
N HIS A 99 6.38 -6.21 -4.01
CA HIS A 99 6.75 -6.28 -5.43
C HIS A 99 5.54 -6.58 -6.32
N PHE A 100 5.53 -6.09 -7.56
CA PHE A 100 4.74 -6.68 -8.65
C PHE A 100 5.45 -6.56 -10.01
N SER A 101 5.20 -7.52 -10.91
CA SER A 101 5.79 -7.65 -12.24
C SER A 101 4.75 -7.31 -13.32
N VAL A 102 5.12 -6.43 -14.27
CA VAL A 102 4.30 -6.13 -15.46
C VAL A 102 4.82 -6.93 -16.66
N SER A 103 3.97 -7.76 -17.26
CA SER A 103 4.25 -8.40 -18.56
C SER A 103 3.33 -7.85 -19.66
N ASN A 104 3.96 -7.42 -20.76
CA ASN A 104 3.34 -6.88 -21.97
C ASN A 104 2.56 -7.92 -22.79
N ARG A 105 1.45 -7.47 -23.40
CA ARG A 105 0.98 -7.63 -24.80
C ARG A 105 -0.47 -7.11 -24.89
N ASP A 106 -0.98 -6.51 -25.95
CA ASP A 106 -0.47 -6.23 -27.29
C ASP A 106 -1.15 -4.97 -27.86
N LYS A 107 -0.52 -4.43 -28.91
CA LYS A 107 -0.82 -3.17 -29.60
C LYS A 107 -2.15 -3.22 -30.37
N ASP A 108 -2.90 -2.10 -30.35
CA ASP A 108 -3.22 -1.43 -31.61
C ASP A 108 -3.60 0.06 -31.46
N LYS A 109 -2.91 0.85 -32.27
CA LYS A 109 -3.19 2.15 -32.92
C LYS A 109 -3.92 3.29 -32.18
N GLN A 110 -3.11 4.33 -31.97
CA GLN A 110 -3.38 5.75 -32.25
C GLN A 110 -4.23 6.56 -31.24
N GLU A 111 -3.51 7.20 -30.30
CA GLU A 111 -3.75 8.57 -29.79
C GLU A 111 -2.60 8.86 -28.79
N ASP A 112 -1.60 9.63 -29.24
CA ASP A 112 -0.28 9.75 -28.58
C ASP A 112 -0.11 10.97 -27.65
N GLU A 113 -1.16 11.77 -27.44
CA GLU A 113 -1.12 12.90 -26.50
C GLU A 113 -1.94 12.66 -25.22
N ASP A 114 -3.12 12.02 -25.31
CA ASP A 114 -3.95 11.75 -24.12
C ASP A 114 -3.40 10.59 -23.25
N LYS A 115 -2.64 9.65 -23.83
CA LYS A 115 -2.02 8.53 -23.09
C LYS A 115 -0.87 8.96 -22.17
N LYS A 116 -0.23 10.10 -22.42
CA LYS A 116 0.88 10.60 -21.59
C LYS A 116 0.42 11.22 -20.27
N GLU A 117 -0.78 11.80 -20.26
CA GLU A 117 -1.34 12.43 -19.07
C GLU A 117 -1.89 11.38 -18.09
N ASP A 118 -2.46 10.29 -18.59
CA ASP A 118 -2.94 9.14 -17.79
C ASP A 118 -1.79 8.36 -17.12
N ILE A 119 -0.69 8.10 -17.83
CA ILE A 119 0.49 7.42 -17.25
C ILE A 119 1.11 8.26 -16.13
N THR A 120 1.09 9.59 -16.28
CA THR A 120 1.61 10.52 -15.26
C THR A 120 0.72 10.55 -14.01
N GLN A 121 -0.59 10.40 -14.14
CA GLN A 121 -1.53 10.29 -13.02
C GLN A 121 -1.46 8.92 -12.31
N VAL A 122 -1.31 7.83 -13.06
CA VAL A 122 -1.17 6.47 -12.49
C VAL A 122 0.14 6.33 -11.69
N LEU A 123 1.24 6.88 -12.19
CA LEU A 123 2.51 6.93 -11.46
C LEU A 123 2.43 7.81 -10.19
N TYR A 124 1.57 8.83 -10.22
CA TYR A 124 1.24 9.68 -9.07
C TYR A 124 0.48 8.92 -7.98
N CYS A 125 -0.48 8.10 -8.39
CA CYS A 125 -1.25 7.23 -7.50
C CYS A 125 -0.34 6.20 -6.85
N LEU A 126 0.60 5.62 -7.61
CA LEU A 126 1.59 4.67 -7.12
C LEU A 126 2.55 5.34 -6.12
N PHE A 127 3.09 6.53 -6.44
CA PHE A 127 3.96 7.27 -5.52
C PHE A 127 3.28 7.60 -4.16
N PHE A 128 1.96 7.85 -4.15
CA PHE A 128 1.16 8.00 -2.92
C PHE A 128 0.77 6.66 -2.27
N PHE A 129 0.57 5.60 -3.05
CA PHE A 129 0.33 4.23 -2.56
C PHE A 129 1.46 3.74 -1.66
N PHE A 130 2.69 4.20 -1.95
CA PHE A 130 3.88 3.86 -1.21
C PHE A 130 4.01 4.64 0.13
N LEU A 131 3.33 5.76 0.37
CA LEU A 131 3.62 6.63 1.53
C LEU A 131 2.54 6.61 2.62
N GLY A 132 2.41 5.49 3.34
CA GLY A 132 2.00 5.41 4.76
C GLY A 132 0.73 6.12 5.26
N ASN A 133 -0.39 5.39 5.31
CA ASN A 133 -1.37 5.27 6.42
C ASN A 133 -2.62 4.51 5.91
N ASP A 134 -3.47 4.00 6.81
CA ASP A 134 -4.74 3.28 6.54
C ASP A 134 -5.79 4.09 5.73
N THR A 135 -5.41 5.19 5.10
CA THR A 135 -6.32 6.09 4.38
C THR A 135 -5.63 6.71 3.17
N ILE A 136 -6.09 6.35 1.97
CA ILE A 136 -5.54 6.87 0.70
C ILE A 136 -6.18 8.24 0.41
N MET A 137 -5.48 9.33 0.71
CA MET A 137 -5.94 10.67 0.32
C MET A 137 -5.70 10.90 -1.18
N PHE A 138 -6.74 10.76 -1.99
CA PHE A 138 -6.75 11.31 -3.34
C PHE A 138 -7.37 12.72 -3.30
N GLU A 139 -6.58 13.78 -3.51
CA GLU A 139 -7.15 15.11 -3.75
C GLU A 139 -7.50 15.28 -5.22
N PHE A 140 -8.79 15.27 -5.54
CA PHE A 140 -9.27 15.62 -6.88
C PHE A 140 -9.84 17.04 -6.90
N VAL A 141 -9.14 17.96 -7.56
CA VAL A 141 -9.69 19.28 -7.88
C VAL A 141 -10.61 19.15 -9.09
N LEU A 142 -11.92 18.95 -8.86
CA LEU A 142 -12.89 18.94 -9.95
C LEU A 142 -13.03 20.37 -10.52
N MET A 143 -12.43 20.60 -11.69
CA MET A 143 -12.43 21.90 -12.38
C MET A 143 -13.87 22.37 -12.66
N ARG A 144 -14.25 23.46 -12.01
CA ARG A 144 -15.58 24.09 -11.91
C ARG A 144 -16.25 24.52 -13.24
N LYS A 145 -15.71 24.16 -14.41
CA LYS A 145 -16.05 24.78 -15.69
C LYS A 145 -17.23 24.17 -16.47
N LYS A 146 -17.87 23.10 -16.01
CA LYS A 146 -19.13 22.62 -16.59
C LYS A 146 -20.26 22.71 -15.57
N LYS A 147 -21.40 23.28 -15.99
CA LYS A 147 -22.65 23.37 -15.21
C LYS A 147 -22.88 22.07 -14.44
N MET A 148 -23.16 22.19 -13.13
CA MET A 148 -23.40 21.10 -12.16
C MET A 148 -24.61 20.19 -12.48
N ALA A 149 -25.03 20.06 -13.74
CA ALA A 149 -26.32 19.44 -14.04
C ALA A 149 -26.35 17.93 -13.74
N HIS A 150 -25.23 17.20 -13.80
CA HIS A 150 -25.23 15.75 -13.55
C HIS A 150 -23.87 15.26 -13.00
N VAL A 151 -23.61 15.46 -11.70
CA VAL A 151 -22.56 14.71 -11.00
C VAL A 151 -23.26 13.63 -10.18
N GLN A 152 -23.17 12.38 -10.62
CA GLN A 152 -23.69 11.21 -9.91
C GLN A 152 -22.55 10.48 -9.20
N LEU A 153 -22.82 9.92 -8.03
CA LEU A 153 -21.89 9.13 -7.23
C LEU A 153 -21.30 8.00 -8.07
N ASP A 154 -22.13 7.27 -8.81
CA ASP A 154 -21.72 6.19 -9.72
C ASP A 154 -20.70 6.65 -10.77
N SER A 155 -20.87 7.85 -11.32
CA SER A 155 -19.92 8.41 -12.29
C SER A 155 -18.56 8.74 -11.66
N THR A 156 -18.57 9.05 -10.36
CA THR A 156 -17.38 9.36 -9.58
C THR A 156 -16.65 8.06 -9.20
N THR A 157 -17.39 7.08 -8.67
CA THR A 157 -16.95 5.71 -8.40
C THR A 157 -16.35 5.04 -9.62
N THR A 158 -17.00 5.14 -10.78
CA THR A 158 -16.52 4.55 -12.04
C THR A 158 -15.19 5.16 -12.48
N LYS A 159 -14.99 6.48 -12.29
CA LYS A 159 -13.71 7.13 -12.59
C LYS A 159 -12.61 6.67 -11.64
N PHE A 160 -12.93 6.45 -10.36
CA PHE A 160 -11.99 5.89 -9.40
C PHE A 160 -11.58 4.46 -9.76
N CYS A 161 -12.53 3.61 -10.12
CA CYS A 161 -12.26 2.22 -10.49
C CYS A 161 -11.48 2.08 -11.81
N LYS A 162 -11.52 3.06 -12.71
CA LYS A 162 -10.74 3.03 -13.97
C LYS A 162 -9.23 3.13 -13.77
N VAL A 163 -8.78 3.66 -12.62
CA VAL A 163 -7.36 3.80 -12.30
C VAL A 163 -6.78 2.50 -11.72
N LEU A 164 -7.64 1.60 -11.24
CA LEU A 164 -7.25 0.31 -10.67
C LEU A 164 -7.40 -0.78 -11.72
N ASP A 165 -6.38 -1.64 -11.83
CA ASP A 165 -6.53 -2.83 -12.65
C ASP A 165 -7.47 -3.85 -12.00
N ARG A 166 -7.95 -4.79 -12.80
CA ARG A 166 -8.90 -5.82 -12.37
C ARG A 166 -8.33 -6.72 -11.26
N SER A 167 -7.03 -7.02 -11.29
CA SER A 167 -6.36 -7.84 -10.29
C SER A 167 -6.41 -7.17 -8.91
N THR A 168 -6.16 -5.87 -8.88
CA THR A 168 -6.22 -5.03 -7.68
C THR A 168 -7.63 -4.96 -7.13
N LEU A 169 -8.64 -4.79 -7.98
CA LEU A 169 -10.04 -4.82 -7.58
C LEU A 169 -10.47 -6.19 -7.02
N GLU A 170 -10.01 -7.28 -7.64
CA GLU A 170 -10.28 -8.66 -7.18
C GLU A 170 -9.59 -8.95 -5.83
N MET A 171 -8.35 -8.47 -5.64
CA MET A 171 -7.63 -8.55 -4.37
C MET A 171 -8.34 -7.72 -3.28
N MET A 172 -8.77 -6.49 -3.59
CA MET A 172 -9.52 -5.65 -2.67
C MET A 172 -10.85 -6.29 -2.26
N ALA A 173 -11.55 -6.93 -3.20
CA ALA A 173 -12.77 -7.69 -2.94
C ALA A 173 -12.50 -8.92 -2.04
N LYS A 174 -11.44 -9.70 -2.32
CA LYS A 174 -11.02 -10.84 -1.49
C LYS A 174 -10.64 -10.42 -0.07
N MET A 175 -10.00 -9.27 0.06
CA MET A 175 -9.62 -8.69 1.35
C MET A 175 -10.77 -7.92 2.02
N GLN A 176 -11.99 -7.97 1.48
CA GLN A 176 -13.18 -7.31 2.04
C GLN A 176 -12.96 -5.82 2.33
N PHE A 177 -12.17 -5.13 1.50
CA PHE A 177 -12.02 -3.68 1.60
C PHE A 177 -13.31 -3.00 1.17
N LEU A 178 -13.87 -2.20 2.07
CA LEU A 178 -14.96 -1.29 1.77
C LEU A 178 -14.36 0.04 1.29
N MET A 179 -14.61 0.40 0.04
CA MET A 179 -14.32 1.73 -0.46
C MET A 179 -15.34 2.73 0.10
N GLN A 180 -14.86 3.82 0.66
CA GLN A 180 -15.66 4.92 1.18
C GLN A 180 -15.21 6.23 0.54
N ILE A 181 -16.15 7.08 0.16
CA ILE A 181 -15.86 8.44 -0.28
C ILE A 181 -16.19 9.37 0.89
N ILE A 182 -15.24 10.20 1.30
CA ILE A 182 -15.36 11.12 2.44
C ILE A 182 -15.20 12.54 1.94
N GLY A 183 -16.17 13.42 2.21
CA GLY A 183 -16.01 14.86 2.00
C GLY A 183 -15.04 15.43 3.03
N THR A 184 -13.93 16.01 2.59
CA THR A 184 -12.84 16.43 3.51
C THR A 184 -13.20 17.66 4.33
N ASP A 185 -14.16 18.47 3.88
CA ASP A 185 -14.62 19.67 4.59
C ASP A 185 -15.32 19.36 5.93
N ARG A 186 -15.86 18.14 6.07
CA ARG A 186 -16.62 17.70 7.26
C ARG A 186 -16.22 16.31 7.76
N ALA A 187 -15.26 15.65 7.10
CA ALA A 187 -15.01 14.22 7.25
C ALA A 187 -16.31 13.39 7.16
N LYS A 188 -17.29 13.86 6.37
CA LYS A 188 -18.59 13.21 6.24
C LYS A 188 -18.52 12.14 5.16
N LEU A 189 -18.98 10.94 5.48
CA LEU A 189 -19.17 9.87 4.50
C LEU A 189 -20.19 10.32 3.44
N ILE A 190 -19.85 10.11 2.18
CA ILE A 190 -20.67 10.41 1.01
C ILE A 190 -21.28 9.09 0.54
N GLU A 191 -22.56 8.88 0.85
CA GLU A 191 -23.26 7.63 0.51
C GLU A 191 -24.26 7.81 -0.63
N THR A 192 -24.72 9.04 -0.86
CA THR A 192 -25.73 9.35 -1.89
C THR A 192 -25.34 10.54 -2.78
N ASP A 193 -26.07 10.70 -3.89
CA ASP A 193 -25.94 11.87 -4.77
C ASP A 193 -26.23 13.18 -4.04
N GLU A 194 -27.17 13.18 -3.09
CA GLU A 194 -27.49 14.35 -2.26
C GLU A 194 -26.30 14.77 -1.40
N ASP A 195 -25.52 13.82 -0.87
CA ASP A 195 -24.31 14.12 -0.11
C ASP A 195 -23.25 14.81 -0.98
N VAL A 196 -23.08 14.33 -2.22
CA VAL A 196 -22.20 14.96 -3.22
C VAL A 196 -22.68 16.38 -3.49
N ILE A 197 -23.94 16.55 -3.88
CA ILE A 197 -24.54 17.85 -4.19
C ILE A 197 -24.41 18.81 -3.00
N GLN A 198 -24.65 18.33 -1.79
CA GLN A 198 -24.54 19.13 -0.58
C GLN A 198 -23.10 19.60 -0.36
N THR A 199 -22.10 18.74 -0.57
CA THR A 199 -20.67 19.09 -0.46
C THR A 199 -20.30 20.18 -1.47
N PHE A 200 -20.77 20.08 -2.72
CA PHE A 200 -20.59 21.12 -3.74
C PHE A 200 -21.29 22.45 -3.41
N LYS A 201 -22.43 22.40 -2.72
CA LYS A 201 -23.16 23.60 -2.29
C LYS A 201 -22.49 24.29 -1.10
N THR A 202 -21.95 23.52 -0.15
CA THR A 202 -21.42 24.07 1.10
C THR A 202 -19.95 24.46 1.02
N SER A 203 -19.14 23.82 0.17
CA SER A 203 -17.73 24.13 0.02
C SER A 203 -17.45 24.97 -1.22
N LYS A 204 -16.57 25.98 -1.06
CA LYS A 204 -16.05 26.75 -2.22
C LYS A 204 -15.14 25.91 -3.11
N GLN A 205 -14.51 24.88 -2.54
CA GLN A 205 -13.61 23.92 -3.17
C GLN A 205 -13.92 22.55 -2.56
N PRO A 206 -14.92 21.82 -3.08
CA PRO A 206 -15.27 20.51 -2.58
C PRO A 206 -14.12 19.55 -2.86
N LEU A 207 -13.66 18.88 -1.81
CA LEU A 207 -12.60 17.92 -1.84
C LEU A 207 -13.17 16.60 -1.29
N PHE A 208 -12.86 15.52 -2.00
CA PHE A 208 -13.30 14.18 -1.66
C PHE A 208 -12.06 13.32 -1.44
N GLN A 209 -12.11 12.48 -0.42
CA GLN A 209 -11.06 11.54 -0.04
C GLN A 209 -11.60 10.13 -0.18
N LEU A 210 -10.81 9.21 -0.75
CA LEU A 210 -11.16 7.78 -0.79
C LEU A 210 -10.57 7.08 0.43
N SER A 211 -11.40 6.71 1.39
CA SER A 211 -10.97 5.86 2.47
C SER A 211 -11.25 4.41 2.11
N TRP A 212 -10.25 3.55 2.23
CA TRP A 212 -10.47 2.11 2.24
C TRP A 212 -10.55 1.68 3.70
N LYS A 213 -11.65 1.06 4.09
CA LYS A 213 -11.76 0.45 5.41
C LYS A 213 -11.81 -1.05 5.25
N TYR A 214 -10.94 -1.73 5.98
CA TYR A 214 -11.06 -3.18 6.12
C TYR A 214 -12.39 -3.48 6.82
N SER A 215 -13.28 -4.22 6.15
CA SER A 215 -14.60 -4.55 6.72
C SER A 215 -14.45 -5.64 7.78
N LEU A 216 -14.09 -5.24 9.00
CA LEU A 216 -14.12 -6.11 10.19
C LEU A 216 -15.51 -6.66 10.50
N SER A 217 -16.56 -6.07 9.92
CA SER A 217 -17.96 -6.39 10.22
C SER A 217 -18.52 -7.59 9.47
N ALA A 218 -17.81 -8.19 8.51
CA ALA A 218 -18.33 -9.34 7.79
C ALA A 218 -18.22 -10.66 8.59
N ASN A 219 -17.35 -10.77 9.60
CA ASN A 219 -17.30 -11.92 10.53
C ASN A 219 -16.56 -11.56 11.83
N LEU A 220 -17.31 -11.07 12.83
CA LEU A 220 -16.82 -10.57 14.13
C LEU A 220 -16.09 -11.59 15.05
N ASN A 221 -15.73 -12.79 14.59
CA ASN A 221 -15.02 -13.79 15.40
C ASN A 221 -13.73 -14.35 14.77
N THR A 222 -13.33 -13.90 13.59
CA THR A 222 -12.07 -14.34 12.97
C THR A 222 -11.16 -13.14 12.77
N THR A 223 -10.17 -12.96 13.64
CA THR A 223 -9.05 -12.07 13.36
C THR A 223 -8.32 -12.64 12.14
N VAL A 224 -8.60 -12.13 10.95
CA VAL A 224 -7.85 -12.49 9.74
C VAL A 224 -6.44 -11.97 9.95
N ARG A 225 -5.49 -12.89 10.13
CA ARG A 225 -4.07 -12.56 10.20
C ARG A 225 -3.50 -12.63 8.79
N VAL A 226 -2.90 -11.53 8.34
CA VAL A 226 -2.14 -11.50 7.09
C VAL A 226 -0.79 -12.16 7.35
N VAL A 227 -0.50 -13.22 6.59
CA VAL A 227 0.77 -13.95 6.61
C VAL A 227 1.74 -13.23 5.68
N ARG A 228 2.84 -12.73 6.22
CA ARG A 228 3.83 -11.91 5.50
C ARG A 228 5.18 -12.61 5.32
N ASN A 229 5.49 -13.56 6.18
CA ASN A 229 6.78 -14.25 6.18
C ASN A 229 6.56 -15.73 6.51
N ALA A 230 5.99 -16.49 5.58
CA ALA A 230 5.78 -17.92 5.75
C ALA A 230 6.98 -18.74 5.27
N LEU A 231 7.17 -19.88 5.94
CA LEU A 231 7.90 -21.01 5.40
C LEU A 231 6.88 -22.02 4.85
N VAL A 232 7.08 -22.49 3.63
CA VAL A 232 6.27 -23.51 2.97
C VAL A 232 7.11 -24.77 2.80
N ALA A 233 6.65 -25.89 3.32
CA ALA A 233 7.34 -27.18 3.25
C ALA A 233 6.51 -28.20 2.47
N MET A 234 6.81 -28.38 1.19
CA MET A 234 6.08 -29.29 0.31
C MET A 234 6.76 -30.66 0.24
N VAL A 235 5.98 -31.74 0.48
CA VAL A 235 6.42 -33.11 0.21
C VAL A 235 5.61 -33.68 -0.95
N GLY A 236 6.22 -33.71 -2.13
CA GLY A 236 5.65 -34.31 -3.33
C GLY A 236 6.10 -35.75 -3.54
N ILE A 237 5.21 -36.72 -3.30
CA ILE A 237 5.45 -38.15 -3.55
C ILE A 237 4.69 -38.57 -4.81
N SER A 238 5.44 -38.92 -5.86
CA SER A 238 4.89 -39.31 -7.16
C SER A 238 5.21 -40.75 -7.56
N GLU A 239 6.13 -41.42 -6.87
CA GLU A 239 6.56 -42.78 -7.19
C GLU A 239 6.34 -43.70 -5.97
N TYR A 240 5.64 -44.81 -6.21
CA TYR A 240 5.31 -45.81 -5.19
C TYR A 240 5.88 -47.18 -5.58
N ASP A 241 6.32 -47.95 -4.57
CA ASP A 241 6.83 -49.31 -4.77
C ASP A 241 5.74 -50.27 -5.26
N ASP A 242 4.54 -50.11 -4.70
CA ASP A 242 3.38 -50.89 -5.06
C ASP A 242 2.45 -50.08 -5.96
N ASN A 243 2.71 -50.17 -7.27
CA ASN A 243 1.85 -49.58 -8.30
C ASN A 243 0.52 -50.33 -8.47
N SER A 244 0.28 -51.44 -7.75
CA SER A 244 -0.99 -52.16 -7.82
C SER A 244 -2.07 -51.54 -6.92
N GLY A 245 -1.66 -50.99 -5.77
CA GLY A 245 -2.56 -50.27 -4.86
C GLY A 245 -2.64 -48.76 -5.14
N TRP A 246 -1.50 -48.14 -5.45
CA TRP A 246 -1.41 -46.69 -5.69
C TRP A 246 -0.55 -46.43 -6.93
N PRO A 247 -1.16 -46.08 -8.08
CA PRO A 247 -0.40 -45.80 -9.27
C PRO A 247 0.45 -44.54 -9.07
N SER A 248 1.66 -44.58 -9.60
CA SER A 248 2.54 -43.40 -9.65
C SER A 248 1.86 -42.21 -10.32
N LEU A 249 2.17 -40.99 -9.86
CA LEU A 249 1.55 -39.73 -10.25
C LEU A 249 2.49 -38.90 -11.16
N PRO A 250 2.55 -39.16 -12.47
CA PRO A 250 3.57 -38.58 -13.36
C PRO A 250 3.53 -37.05 -13.49
N ASN A 251 2.38 -36.43 -13.22
CA ASN A 251 2.19 -34.99 -13.39
C ASN A 251 2.64 -34.17 -12.18
N LEU A 252 2.81 -34.79 -11.01
CA LEU A 252 3.07 -34.07 -9.75
C LEU A 252 4.43 -33.35 -9.76
N LYS A 253 5.46 -33.98 -10.33
CA LYS A 253 6.80 -33.38 -10.46
C LYS A 253 6.87 -32.27 -11.51
N LYS A 254 6.11 -32.40 -12.59
CA LYS A 254 6.24 -31.50 -13.76
C LYS A 254 5.36 -30.26 -13.63
N ASN A 255 4.14 -30.43 -13.12
CA ASN A 255 3.15 -29.36 -13.11
C ASN A 255 2.97 -28.85 -11.69
N ASP A 256 2.55 -29.70 -10.76
CA ASP A 256 2.11 -29.23 -9.44
C ASP A 256 3.24 -28.61 -8.62
N THR A 257 4.40 -29.27 -8.56
CA THR A 257 5.56 -28.75 -7.82
C THR A 257 6.04 -27.42 -8.38
N VAL A 258 6.05 -27.27 -9.71
CA VAL A 258 6.43 -26.00 -10.37
C VAL A 258 5.39 -24.92 -10.10
N ASN A 259 4.11 -25.25 -10.21
CA ASN A 259 3.02 -24.31 -9.97
C ASN A 259 3.01 -23.81 -8.52
N PHE A 260 3.15 -24.70 -7.54
CA PHE A 260 3.18 -24.31 -6.13
C PHE A 260 4.45 -23.53 -5.79
N LYS A 261 5.60 -23.92 -6.35
CA LYS A 261 6.83 -23.15 -6.18
C LYS A 261 6.66 -21.74 -6.73
N ASP A 262 6.14 -21.59 -7.94
CA ASP A 262 5.93 -20.28 -8.55
C ASP A 262 4.93 -19.43 -7.74
N LEU A 263 3.82 -20.02 -7.31
CA LEU A 263 2.83 -19.35 -6.47
C LEU A 263 3.44 -18.88 -5.14
N PHE A 264 4.08 -19.78 -4.38
CA PHE A 264 4.55 -19.45 -3.04
C PHE A 264 5.83 -18.62 -3.04
N GLU A 265 6.80 -18.96 -3.89
CA GLU A 265 8.11 -18.30 -3.91
C GLU A 265 8.09 -17.02 -4.75
N LYS A 266 7.46 -17.02 -5.94
CA LYS A 266 7.49 -15.85 -6.84
C LYS A 266 6.34 -14.89 -6.60
N GLU A 267 5.12 -15.40 -6.47
CA GLU A 267 3.94 -14.53 -6.31
C GLU A 267 3.75 -14.06 -4.86
N LEU A 268 3.90 -14.96 -3.89
CA LEU A 268 3.68 -14.66 -2.47
C LEU A 268 4.97 -14.29 -1.72
N ASN A 269 6.14 -14.49 -2.32
CA ASN A 269 7.46 -14.21 -1.73
C ASN A 269 7.66 -14.89 -0.36
N TYR A 270 7.25 -16.15 -0.27
CA TYR A 270 7.47 -17.02 0.88
C TYR A 270 8.70 -17.90 0.68
N ASP A 271 9.31 -18.32 1.78
CA ASP A 271 10.39 -19.30 1.72
C ASP A 271 9.79 -20.65 1.34
N PHE A 272 10.22 -21.23 0.23
CA PHE A 272 9.69 -22.51 -0.25
C PHE A 272 10.76 -23.60 -0.21
N VAL A 273 10.45 -24.73 0.43
CA VAL A 273 11.31 -25.91 0.49
C VAL A 273 10.51 -27.14 0.05
N HIS A 274 11.10 -27.97 -0.81
CA HIS A 274 10.50 -29.22 -1.23
C HIS A 274 11.52 -30.36 -1.29
N ASN A 275 11.01 -31.59 -1.22
CA ASN A 275 11.83 -32.78 -1.41
C ASN A 275 12.34 -32.92 -2.85
N GLN A 276 13.57 -33.42 -3.00
CA GLN A 276 14.20 -33.59 -4.32
C GLN A 276 13.79 -34.90 -5.01
N GLU A 277 13.56 -35.96 -4.23
CA GLU A 277 13.24 -37.29 -4.75
C GLU A 277 11.73 -37.50 -4.89
N ALA A 278 11.28 -38.13 -5.98
CA ALA A 278 9.86 -38.43 -6.24
C ALA A 278 9.30 -39.49 -5.30
N ARG A 279 10.19 -40.28 -4.72
CA ARG A 279 9.89 -41.39 -3.83
C ARG A 279 10.40 -40.99 -2.46
N MET A 280 9.61 -41.27 -1.43
CA MET A 280 10.03 -41.05 -0.06
C MET A 280 9.43 -42.10 0.85
N THR A 281 10.27 -42.73 1.67
CA THR A 281 9.80 -43.62 2.73
C THR A 281 9.26 -42.82 3.90
N LYS A 282 8.59 -43.48 4.84
CA LYS A 282 8.15 -42.86 6.09
C LYS A 282 9.34 -42.26 6.86
N GLU A 283 10.47 -42.96 6.86
CA GLU A 283 11.72 -42.52 7.47
C GLU A 283 12.27 -41.30 6.72
N GLY A 284 12.26 -41.32 5.38
CA GLY A 284 12.69 -40.18 4.56
C GLY A 284 11.88 -38.90 4.81
N VAL A 285 10.55 -39.01 5.03
CA VAL A 285 9.72 -37.85 5.39
C VAL A 285 10.11 -37.28 6.75
N LYS A 286 10.38 -38.15 7.73
CA LYS A 286 10.86 -37.71 9.06
C LYS A 286 12.22 -37.03 8.98
N ASP A 287 13.13 -37.58 8.18
CA ASP A 287 14.46 -37.02 7.99
C ASP A 287 14.39 -35.66 7.29
N PHE A 288 13.51 -35.52 6.28
CA PHE A 288 13.24 -34.26 5.60
C PHE A 288 12.82 -33.16 6.59
N PHE A 289 11.81 -33.41 7.43
CA PHE A 289 11.35 -32.40 8.39
C PHE A 289 12.36 -32.16 9.51
N SER A 290 13.11 -33.18 9.94
CA SER A 290 14.18 -33.01 10.94
C SER A 290 15.29 -32.10 10.41
N ASN A 291 15.70 -32.32 9.16
CA ASN A 291 16.67 -31.46 8.48
C ASN A 291 16.13 -30.05 8.23
N LEU A 292 14.85 -29.91 7.89
CA LEU A 292 14.19 -28.60 7.74
C LEU A 292 14.20 -27.83 9.07
N MET A 293 13.82 -28.47 10.18
CA MET A 293 13.80 -27.84 11.51
C MET A 293 15.19 -27.37 11.95
N LEU A 294 16.24 -28.13 11.61
CA LEU A 294 17.62 -27.77 11.92
C LEU A 294 18.12 -26.63 11.01
N SER A 295 17.98 -26.78 9.69
CA SER A 295 18.50 -25.83 8.70
C SER A 295 17.84 -24.44 8.74
N ARG A 296 16.56 -24.38 9.12
CA ARG A 296 15.82 -23.12 9.29
C ARG A 296 15.75 -22.66 10.75
N GLU A 297 16.41 -23.37 11.66
CA GLU A 297 16.42 -23.11 13.10
C GLU A 297 15.01 -22.91 13.69
N LEU A 298 14.03 -23.72 13.25
CA LEU A 298 12.60 -23.50 13.56
C LEU A 298 12.29 -23.56 15.06
N HIS A 299 13.09 -24.27 15.84
CA HIS A 299 12.99 -24.32 17.31
C HIS A 299 13.20 -22.96 17.98
N LYS A 300 13.96 -22.05 17.35
CA LYS A 300 14.16 -20.66 17.77
C LYS A 300 13.37 -19.67 16.92
N ASN A 301 12.90 -20.10 15.75
CA ASN A 301 12.31 -19.25 14.72
C ASN A 301 13.24 -18.07 14.36
N SER A 302 14.53 -18.34 14.16
CA SER A 302 15.55 -17.29 13.90
C SER A 302 15.25 -16.43 12.65
N MET A 303 14.47 -16.97 11.72
CA MET A 303 14.01 -16.28 10.50
C MET A 303 12.72 -15.47 10.69
N ASN A 304 12.15 -15.44 11.90
CA ASN A 304 10.92 -14.74 12.26
C ASN A 304 9.71 -15.10 11.37
N TYR A 305 9.53 -16.39 11.07
CA TYR A 305 8.36 -16.84 10.33
C TYR A 305 7.08 -16.59 11.13
N ASP A 306 6.05 -16.07 10.48
CA ASP A 306 4.73 -15.81 11.06
C ASP A 306 3.70 -16.91 10.75
N ALA A 307 4.05 -17.81 9.82
CA ALA A 307 3.34 -19.05 9.56
C ALA A 307 4.27 -20.15 9.03
N LEU A 308 3.84 -21.41 9.21
CA LEU A 308 4.41 -22.59 8.58
C LEU A 308 3.27 -23.28 7.81
N ILE A 309 3.49 -23.52 6.51
CA ILE A 309 2.52 -24.12 5.58
C ILE A 309 2.99 -25.50 5.16
#